data_AF-A0A847ISZ3-F1
#
_entry.id   AF-A0A847ISZ3-F1
#
_cell.length_a   1.000
_cell.length_b   1.000
_cell.length_c   1.000
_cell.angle_alpha   90.00
_cell.angle_beta   90.00
_cell.angle_gamma   90.00
#
_symmetry.space_group_name_H-M   'P 1'
#
loop_
_entity.id
_entity.type
_entity.pdbx_description
1 polymer ?
#
loop_
_entity_poly.entity_id
_entity_poly.type
_entity_poly.pdbx_seq_one_letter_code
_entity_poly.pdbx_strand_id
1 'polypeptide(L)'
;MYVSEGWSGVSLPINATWPLLEDIFGLEINNVVVMSDNEHIFYPEQNINQIVEWQEGVGYYIKANLEFLKNIVGFSPSSKTVQLNSGWNIIPVMSFDDIPVSLIDIELGSKLKLIKEVAGTAIYWPEINIQTLEKLSPGKSYFIYLNESGSFSFGE
;
A
#
# COMPACT_ATOMS: atom_id res chain seq x y z
N MET A 1 -1.25 -11.88 -2.20
CA MET A 1 -0.73 -10.85 -1.27
C MET A 1 0.06 -11.53 -0.17
N TYR A 2 1.32 -11.14 0.03
CA TYR A 2 2.19 -11.66 1.09
C TYR A 2 2.22 -10.67 2.26
N VAL A 3 2.09 -11.15 3.49
CA VAL A 3 2.22 -10.38 4.72
C VAL A 3 3.39 -10.98 5.51
N SER A 4 4.41 -10.19 5.81
CA SER A 4 5.55 -10.68 6.60
C SER A 4 5.24 -10.67 8.09
N GLU A 5 5.97 -11.48 8.85
CA GLU A 5 6.09 -11.27 10.29
C GLU A 5 6.63 -9.86 10.56
N GLY A 6 6.09 -9.20 11.59
CA GLY A 6 6.37 -7.80 11.86
C GLY A 6 5.60 -6.86 10.93
N TRP A 7 6.18 -5.69 10.64
CA TRP A 7 5.54 -4.69 9.79
C TRP A 7 5.66 -5.06 8.30
N SER A 8 4.64 -4.76 7.51
CA SER A 8 4.66 -4.79 6.05
C SER A 8 3.71 -3.76 5.47
N GLY A 9 3.99 -3.34 4.23
CA GLY A 9 3.06 -2.57 3.42
C GLY A 9 2.33 -3.51 2.47
N VAL A 10 1.01 -3.46 2.44
CA VAL A 10 0.16 -4.36 1.66
C VAL A 10 -0.85 -3.59 0.82
N SER A 11 -1.13 -4.08 -0.38
CA SER A 11 -2.17 -3.55 -1.27
C SER A 11 -2.76 -4.66 -2.14
N LEU A 12 -3.84 -4.36 -2.86
CA LEU A 12 -4.36 -5.23 -3.92
C LEU A 12 -4.38 -4.51 -5.27
N PRO A 13 -3.99 -5.18 -6.36
CA PRO A 13 -4.14 -4.65 -7.72
C PRO A 13 -5.54 -4.87 -8.32
N ILE A 14 -6.51 -5.26 -7.49
CA ILE A 14 -7.86 -5.67 -7.86
C ILE A 14 -8.88 -5.08 -6.89
N ASN A 15 -10.15 -5.06 -7.32
CA ASN A 15 -11.28 -4.90 -6.42
C ASN A 15 -11.73 -6.30 -5.94
N ALA A 16 -11.63 -6.58 -4.64
CA ALA A 16 -11.89 -7.90 -4.08
C ALA A 16 -13.38 -8.29 -4.19
N THR A 17 -13.66 -9.55 -4.55
CA THR A 17 -15.05 -10.05 -4.62
C THR A 17 -15.72 -10.08 -3.25
N TRP A 18 -14.95 -10.39 -2.20
CA TRP A 18 -15.39 -10.41 -0.81
C TRP A 18 -14.49 -9.48 -0.01
N PRO A 19 -14.87 -8.20 0.15
CA PRO A 19 -13.97 -7.18 0.68
C PRO A 19 -13.87 -7.19 2.21
N LEU A 20 -14.72 -7.91 2.95
CA LEU A 20 -14.61 -7.97 4.42
C LEU A 20 -13.23 -8.45 4.83
N LEU A 21 -12.62 -7.81 5.84
CA LEU A 21 -11.29 -8.24 6.32
C LEU A 21 -11.28 -9.71 6.77
N GLU A 22 -12.40 -10.19 7.32
CA GLU A 22 -12.58 -11.60 7.69
C GLU A 22 -12.53 -12.54 6.48
N ASP A 23 -13.02 -12.12 5.31
CA ASP A 23 -12.94 -12.89 4.07
C ASP A 23 -11.54 -12.80 3.42
N ILE A 24 -10.93 -11.61 3.45
CA ILE A 24 -9.57 -11.37 2.92
C ILE A 24 -8.54 -12.18 3.70
N PHE A 25 -8.59 -12.12 5.04
CA PHE A 25 -7.61 -12.72 5.91
C PHE A 25 -7.99 -14.11 6.42
N GLY A 26 -9.26 -14.51 6.41
CA GLY A 26 -9.70 -15.82 6.90
C GLY A 26 -9.18 -16.10 8.32
N LEU A 27 -8.64 -17.30 8.54
CA LEU A 27 -8.12 -17.72 9.86
C LEU A 27 -6.91 -16.90 10.32
N GLU A 28 -6.17 -16.34 9.37
CA GLU A 28 -4.95 -15.58 9.56
C GLU A 28 -5.22 -14.15 10.01
N ILE A 29 -6.49 -13.73 10.07
CA ILE A 29 -6.87 -12.48 10.74
C ILE A 29 -6.40 -12.46 12.21
N ASN A 30 -6.33 -13.63 12.85
CA ASN A 30 -5.82 -13.78 14.21
C ASN A 30 -4.31 -13.50 14.33
N ASN A 31 -3.57 -13.50 13.21
CA ASN A 31 -2.16 -13.11 13.19
C ASN A 31 -1.99 -11.60 13.05
N VAL A 32 -3.04 -10.84 12.72
CA VAL A 32 -2.98 -9.39 12.53
C VAL A 32 -2.98 -8.69 13.90
N VAL A 33 -1.87 -8.01 14.21
CA VAL A 33 -1.74 -7.22 15.44
C VAL A 33 -2.42 -5.86 15.25
N VAL A 34 -2.08 -5.16 14.18
CA VAL A 34 -2.63 -3.84 13.84
C VAL A 34 -2.52 -3.59 12.34
N MET A 35 -3.49 -2.90 11.76
CA MET A 35 -3.52 -2.46 10.36
C MET A 35 -4.08 -1.04 10.27
N SER A 36 -3.55 -0.22 9.36
CA SER A 36 -4.04 1.15 9.14
C SER A 36 -3.75 1.65 7.73
N ASP A 37 -4.57 2.59 7.27
CA ASP A 37 -4.43 3.38 6.03
C ASP A 37 -4.02 4.85 6.30
N ASN A 38 -3.58 5.16 7.53
CA ASN A 38 -3.36 6.49 8.14
C ASN A 38 -4.60 7.19 8.72
N GLU A 39 -5.80 6.85 8.29
CA GLU A 39 -7.05 7.51 8.74
C GLU A 39 -7.85 6.61 9.70
N HIS A 40 -7.85 5.31 9.40
CA HIS A 40 -8.57 4.27 10.10
C HIS A 40 -7.59 3.24 10.67
N ILE A 41 -8.00 2.60 11.76
CA ILE A 41 -7.22 1.59 12.44
C ILE A 41 -8.08 0.33 12.65
N PHE A 42 -7.49 -0.82 12.38
CA PHE A 42 -7.92 -2.12 12.87
C PHE A 42 -6.90 -2.60 13.90
N TYR A 43 -7.32 -2.66 15.16
CA TYR A 43 -6.51 -3.14 16.29
C TYR A 43 -7.37 -4.01 17.23
N PRO A 44 -7.43 -5.33 16.96
CA PRO A 44 -8.32 -6.26 17.68
C PRO A 44 -8.11 -6.30 19.19
N GLU A 45 -6.86 -6.34 19.66
CA GLU A 45 -6.56 -6.41 21.10
C GLU A 45 -7.07 -5.19 21.88
N GLN A 46 -7.26 -4.05 21.21
CA GLN A 46 -7.82 -2.82 21.79
C GLN A 46 -9.32 -2.66 21.51
N ASN A 47 -9.97 -3.66 20.90
CA ASN A 47 -11.35 -3.61 20.42
C ASN A 47 -11.62 -2.42 19.47
N ILE A 48 -10.63 -2.06 18.63
CA ILE A 48 -10.76 -1.02 17.61
C ILE A 48 -10.93 -1.69 16.25
N ASN A 49 -12.06 -1.45 15.58
CA ASN A 49 -12.29 -1.91 14.22
C ASN A 49 -12.93 -0.79 13.38
N GLN A 50 -12.08 0.03 12.76
CA GLN A 50 -12.50 1.09 11.83
C GLN A 50 -12.31 0.69 10.36
N ILE A 51 -11.56 -0.39 10.09
CA ILE A 51 -11.38 -0.97 8.77
C ILE A 51 -12.13 -2.29 8.75
N VAL A 52 -13.42 -2.25 8.40
CA VAL A 52 -14.27 -3.46 8.33
C VAL A 52 -14.07 -4.17 6.99
N GLU A 53 -13.96 -3.39 5.92
CA GLU A 53 -13.79 -3.86 4.55
C GLU A 53 -12.52 -3.27 3.94
N TRP A 54 -11.83 -4.09 3.16
CA TRP A 54 -10.78 -3.69 2.26
C TRP A 54 -11.32 -2.74 1.19
N GLN A 55 -10.74 -1.55 1.10
CA GLN A 55 -11.15 -0.54 0.14
C GLN A 55 -10.32 -0.65 -1.15
N GLU A 56 -10.99 -0.60 -2.29
CA GLU A 56 -10.35 -0.55 -3.60
C GLU A 56 -9.43 0.68 -3.68
N GLY A 57 -8.22 0.50 -4.25
CA GLY A 57 -7.29 1.63 -4.43
C GLY A 57 -6.68 2.16 -3.14
N VAL A 58 -6.82 1.46 -2.02
CA VAL A 58 -6.18 1.80 -0.74
C VAL A 58 -4.99 0.87 -0.48
N GLY A 59 -3.89 1.46 -0.04
CA GLY A 59 -2.75 0.75 0.52
C GLY A 59 -2.78 0.81 2.04
N TYR A 60 -2.34 -0.25 2.70
CA TYR A 60 -2.31 -0.35 4.15
C TYR A 60 -0.91 -0.68 4.65
N TYR A 61 -0.60 -0.28 5.86
CA TYR A 61 0.51 -0.87 6.61
C TYR A 61 -0.07 -1.75 7.72
N ILE A 62 0.53 -2.92 7.88
CA ILE A 62 0.04 -3.98 8.75
C ILE A 62 1.19 -4.56 9.55
N LYS A 63 0.94 -4.87 10.82
CA LYS A 63 1.82 -5.66 11.66
C LYS A 63 1.19 -7.02 11.91
N ALA A 64 1.94 -8.09 11.64
CA ALA A 64 1.52 -9.46 11.92
C ALA A 64 2.48 -10.16 12.89
N ASN A 65 1.94 -11.12 13.67
CA ASN A 65 2.72 -11.99 14.55
C ASN A 65 3.41 -13.14 13.80
N LEU A 66 2.89 -13.51 12.63
CA LEU A 66 3.42 -14.56 11.78
C LEU A 66 3.23 -14.16 10.31
N GLU A 67 4.16 -14.56 9.45
CA GLU A 67 4.01 -14.37 8.01
C GLU A 67 2.91 -15.29 7.43
N PHE A 68 2.22 -14.80 6.41
CA PHE A 68 1.21 -15.58 5.69
C PHE A 68 1.01 -15.07 4.25
N LEU A 69 0.43 -15.94 3.41
CA LEU A 69 0.13 -15.64 2.02
C LEU A 69 -1.38 -15.77 1.78
N LYS A 70 -1.97 -14.76 1.13
CA LYS A 70 -3.37 -14.74 0.72
C LYS A 70 -3.55 -14.69 -0.78
N ASN A 71 -4.35 -15.64 -1.28
CA ASN A 71 -4.86 -15.63 -2.64
C ASN A 71 -6.22 -14.98 -2.61
N ILE A 72 -6.33 -13.81 -3.22
CA ILE A 72 -7.54 -13.00 -3.22
C ILE A 72 -8.00 -12.91 -4.67
N VAL A 73 -9.28 -13.21 -4.88
CA VAL A 73 -9.92 -13.09 -6.19
C VAL A 73 -10.74 -11.80 -6.22
N GLY A 74 -10.84 -11.24 -7.42
CA GLY A 74 -11.50 -9.97 -7.61
C GLY A 74 -11.59 -9.60 -9.07
N PHE A 75 -12.07 -8.39 -9.29
CA PHE A 75 -12.26 -7.79 -10.59
C PHE A 75 -11.19 -6.73 -10.84
N SER A 76 -11.06 -6.30 -12.09
CA SER A 76 -10.25 -5.12 -12.41
C SER A 76 -10.74 -3.92 -11.58
N PRO A 77 -9.82 -3.10 -11.04
CA PRO A 77 -10.21 -1.89 -10.33
C PRO A 77 -10.93 -0.93 -11.28
N SER A 78 -11.87 -0.17 -10.74
CA SER A 78 -12.59 0.92 -11.41
C SER A 78 -11.66 2.04 -11.89
N SER A 79 -10.54 2.25 -11.18
CA SER A 79 -9.51 3.23 -11.52
C SER A 79 -8.15 2.74 -11.05
N LYS A 80 -7.12 3.00 -11.87
CA LYS A 80 -5.71 2.85 -11.50
C LYS A 80 -5.03 4.19 -11.16
N THR A 81 -5.80 5.28 -11.09
CA THR A 81 -5.30 6.61 -10.69
C THR A 81 -5.30 6.73 -9.17
N VAL A 82 -4.15 7.10 -8.59
CA VAL A 82 -4.01 7.42 -7.17
C VAL A 82 -4.05 8.94 -6.98
N GLN A 83 -4.95 9.42 -6.11
CA GLN A 83 -5.01 10.81 -5.69
C GLN A 83 -4.20 10.99 -4.41
N LEU A 84 -3.38 12.04 -4.34
CA LEU A 84 -2.46 12.29 -3.24
C LEU A 84 -2.61 13.71 -2.68
N ASN A 85 -2.61 13.80 -1.36
CA ASN A 85 -2.55 15.07 -0.66
C ASN A 85 -1.10 15.55 -0.52
N SER A 86 -0.93 16.84 -0.22
CA SER A 86 0.37 17.33 0.28
C SER A 86 0.68 16.66 1.63
N GLY A 87 1.95 16.33 1.86
CA GLY A 87 2.41 15.58 3.02
C GLY A 87 2.53 14.08 2.76
N TRP A 88 2.43 13.30 3.84
CA TRP A 88 2.53 11.84 3.80
C TRP A 88 1.24 11.20 3.30
N ASN A 89 1.40 10.25 2.38
CA ASN A 89 0.34 9.36 1.92
C ASN A 89 0.87 7.91 1.92
N ILE A 90 -0.05 6.95 1.81
CA ILE A 90 0.29 5.57 1.47
C ILE A 90 -0.23 5.30 0.06
N ILE A 91 0.60 4.70 -0.77
CA ILE A 91 0.22 4.31 -2.13
C ILE A 91 0.08 2.80 -2.23
N PRO A 92 -1.01 2.28 -2.80
CA PRO A 92 -1.08 0.88 -3.21
C PRO A 92 -0.24 0.67 -4.47
N VAL A 93 0.16 -0.57 -4.76
CA VAL A 93 0.57 -0.96 -6.11
C VAL A 93 -0.61 -1.59 -6.83
N MET A 94 -1.21 -0.83 -7.76
CA MET A 94 -2.35 -1.29 -8.57
C MET A 94 -1.91 -1.91 -9.91
N SER A 95 -0.87 -2.74 -9.84
CA SER A 95 -0.27 -3.44 -10.97
C SER A 95 0.03 -4.89 -10.60
N PHE A 96 -0.09 -5.80 -11.57
CA PHE A 96 0.37 -7.18 -11.44
C PHE A 96 1.87 -7.35 -11.74
N ASP A 97 2.49 -6.33 -12.34
CA ASP A 97 3.92 -6.27 -12.63
C ASP A 97 4.61 -5.20 -11.78
N ASP A 98 5.93 -5.34 -11.61
CA ASP A 98 6.75 -4.32 -10.97
C ASP A 98 6.71 -2.99 -11.74
N ILE A 99 6.55 -1.88 -11.03
CA ILE A 99 6.47 -0.53 -11.61
C ILE A 99 7.73 0.25 -11.26
N PRO A 100 8.53 0.70 -12.24
CA PRO A 100 9.69 1.55 -11.95
C PRO A 100 9.27 2.84 -11.23
N VAL A 101 9.97 3.17 -10.13
CA VAL A 101 9.68 4.40 -9.36
C VAL A 101 9.89 5.65 -10.21
N SER A 102 10.78 5.59 -11.19
CA SER A 102 11.02 6.68 -12.13
C SER A 102 9.78 7.09 -12.93
N LEU A 103 8.82 6.18 -13.18
CA LEU A 103 7.57 6.54 -13.86
C LEU A 103 6.72 7.46 -13.00
N ILE A 104 6.65 7.16 -11.69
CA ILE A 104 5.92 7.97 -10.71
C ILE A 104 6.61 9.32 -10.51
N ASP A 105 7.94 9.34 -10.47
CA ASP A 105 8.73 10.58 -10.42
C ASP A 105 8.50 11.47 -11.66
N ILE A 106 8.42 10.89 -12.86
CA ILE A 106 8.12 11.64 -14.09
C ILE A 106 6.73 12.28 -14.03
N GLU A 107 5.70 11.56 -13.54
CA GLU A 107 4.33 12.07 -13.46
C GLU A 107 4.16 13.14 -12.37
N LEU A 108 4.75 12.94 -11.19
CA LEU A 108 4.64 13.87 -10.07
C LEU A 108 5.63 15.04 -10.19
N GLY A 109 6.76 14.84 -10.87
CA GLY A 109 7.81 15.82 -11.07
C GLY A 109 8.29 16.45 -9.76
N SER A 110 8.38 17.78 -9.75
CA SER A 110 8.83 18.55 -8.57
C SER A 110 7.92 18.42 -7.34
N LYS A 111 6.76 17.78 -7.47
CA LYS A 111 5.84 17.52 -6.35
C LYS A 111 6.33 16.39 -5.46
N LEU A 112 7.03 15.41 -6.03
CA LEU A 112 7.55 14.26 -5.29
C LEU A 112 8.78 14.68 -4.48
N LYS A 113 8.81 14.30 -3.19
CA LYS A 113 10.01 14.43 -2.35
C LYS A 113 10.66 13.09 -2.03
N LEU A 114 9.84 12.09 -1.71
CA LEU A 114 10.32 10.84 -1.15
C LEU A 114 9.31 9.72 -1.36
N ILE A 115 9.77 8.54 -1.75
CA ILE A 115 9.04 7.26 -1.62
C ILE A 115 9.90 6.31 -0.78
N LYS A 116 9.29 5.58 0.14
CA LYS A 116 9.99 4.56 0.94
C LYS A 116 9.13 3.33 1.20
N GLU A 117 9.80 2.21 1.45
CA GLU A 117 9.14 1.01 1.95
C GLU A 117 8.51 1.25 3.33
N VAL A 118 7.42 0.52 3.62
CA VAL A 118 6.76 0.56 4.93
C VAL A 118 7.65 -0.04 6.02
N ALA A 119 8.24 -1.21 5.74
CA ALA A 119 9.00 -1.99 6.72
C ALA A 119 10.41 -2.38 6.22
N GLY A 120 10.88 -1.73 5.16
CA GLY A 120 12.18 -1.97 4.56
C GLY A 120 13.05 -0.72 4.56
N THR A 121 14.27 -0.86 4.03
CA THR A 121 15.27 0.21 4.00
C THR A 121 15.34 0.92 2.65
N ALA A 122 14.64 0.42 1.63
CA ALA A 122 14.71 1.00 0.31
C ALA A 122 13.95 2.34 0.25
N ILE A 123 14.62 3.33 -0.32
CA ILE A 123 14.18 4.73 -0.39
C ILE A 123 14.49 5.29 -1.78
N TYR A 124 13.55 6.05 -2.31
CA TYR A 124 13.72 6.93 -3.46
C TYR A 124 13.57 8.38 -3.00
N TRP A 125 14.67 9.13 -2.97
CA TRP A 125 14.75 10.54 -2.58
C TRP A 125 15.61 11.30 -3.61
N PRO A 126 15.00 11.90 -4.63
CA PRO A 126 15.73 12.49 -5.76
C PRO A 126 16.59 13.69 -5.35
N GLU A 127 16.12 14.54 -4.44
CA GLU A 127 16.83 15.77 -4.05
C GLU A 127 18.22 15.56 -3.45
N ILE A 128 18.45 14.43 -2.78
CA ILE A 128 19.73 14.08 -2.17
C ILE A 128 20.38 12.86 -2.83
N ASN A 129 19.90 12.47 -4.02
CA ASN A 129 20.43 11.37 -4.82
C ASN A 129 20.42 9.99 -4.13
N ILE A 130 19.39 9.67 -3.35
CA ILE A 130 19.17 8.30 -2.83
C ILE A 130 18.17 7.60 -3.75
N GLN A 131 18.57 6.49 -4.37
CA GLN A 131 17.73 5.70 -5.28
C GLN A 131 17.88 4.21 -5.00
N THR A 132 17.70 3.82 -3.73
CA THR A 132 17.77 2.40 -3.31
C THR A 132 16.45 1.66 -3.54
N LEU A 133 15.34 2.40 -3.70
CA LEU A 133 14.07 1.85 -4.17
C LEU A 133 13.91 2.12 -5.67
N GLU A 134 14.10 1.07 -6.47
CA GLU A 134 14.04 1.17 -7.94
C GLU A 134 12.63 0.92 -8.50
N LYS A 135 11.84 0.08 -7.82
CA LYS A 135 10.53 -0.39 -8.28
C LYS A 135 9.54 -0.58 -7.14
N LEU A 136 8.26 -0.40 -7.46
CA LEU A 136 7.14 -0.77 -6.60
C LEU A 136 6.63 -2.14 -7.01
N SER A 137 6.50 -3.07 -6.05
CA SER A 137 6.14 -4.45 -6.34
C SER A 137 4.67 -4.78 -6.05
N PRO A 138 4.03 -5.64 -6.87
CA PRO A 138 2.66 -6.07 -6.69
C PRO A 138 2.37 -6.59 -5.28
N GLY A 139 1.20 -6.22 -4.76
CA GLY A 139 0.75 -6.64 -3.43
C GLY A 139 1.39 -5.88 -2.27
N LYS A 140 2.28 -4.92 -2.53
CA LYS A 140 2.88 -4.04 -1.52
C LYS A 140 2.29 -2.64 -1.55
N SER A 141 2.40 -1.94 -0.42
CA SER A 141 2.18 -0.50 -0.33
C SER A 141 3.46 0.22 0.09
N TYR A 142 3.51 1.53 -0.20
CA TYR A 142 4.67 2.37 0.06
C TYR A 142 4.25 3.69 0.67
N PHE A 143 5.10 4.28 1.50
CA PHE A 143 4.91 5.65 1.94
C PHE A 143 5.45 6.60 0.89
N ILE A 144 4.70 7.66 0.60
CA ILE A 144 5.10 8.72 -0.32
C ILE A 144 4.91 10.08 0.36
N TYR A 145 5.83 11.01 0.14
CA TYR A 145 5.72 12.39 0.62
C TYR A 145 5.74 13.36 -0.55
N LEU A 146 4.72 14.23 -0.60
CA LEU A 146 4.60 15.29 -1.59
C LEU A 146 4.65 16.66 -0.89
N ASN A 147 5.20 17.68 -1.55
CA ASN A 147 5.09 19.07 -1.09
C ASN A 147 3.78 19.75 -1.55
N GLU A 148 3.15 19.24 -2.60
CA GLU A 148 1.88 19.72 -3.17
C GLU A 148 1.01 18.52 -3.56
N SER A 149 -0.32 18.66 -3.51
CA SER A 149 -1.21 17.59 -3.98
C SER A 149 -0.98 17.26 -5.45
N GLY A 150 -1.25 16.01 -5.80
CA GLY A 150 -1.03 15.48 -7.14
C GLY A 150 -1.71 14.14 -7.34
N SER A 151 -1.53 13.59 -8.52
CA SER A 151 -2.01 12.26 -8.86
C SER A 151 -1.08 11.62 -9.87
N PHE A 152 -1.10 10.30 -9.91
CA PHE A 152 -0.42 9.50 -10.93
C PHE A 152 -1.27 8.27 -11.25
N SER A 153 -1.09 7.67 -12.42
CA SER A 153 -1.80 6.43 -12.78
C SER A 153 -0.84 5.28 -12.95
N PHE A 154 -1.18 4.13 -12.36
CA PHE A 154 -0.59 2.88 -12.85
C PHE A 154 -1.12 2.65 -14.27
N GLY A 155 -0.22 2.43 -15.23
CA GLY A 155 -0.59 2.22 -16.64
C GLY A 155 -1.53 1.02 -16.84
N GLU A 156 -1.98 0.82 -18.08
CA GLU A 156 -2.76 -0.38 -18.45
C GLU A 156 -1.96 -1.67 -18.23
#